data_AF-A0A0M8VCY3-F1
#
_entry.id   AF-A0A0M8VCY3-F1
#
_cell.length_a   1.000
_cell.length_b   1.000
_cell.length_c   1.000
_cell.angle_alpha   90.00
_cell.angle_beta   90.00
_cell.angle_gamma   90.00
#
_symmetry.space_group_name_H-M   'P 1'
#
loop_
_entity.id
_entity.type
_entity.pdbx_description
1 polymer ?
#
loop_
_entity_poly.entity_id
_entity_poly.type
_entity_poly.pdbx_seq_one_letter_code
_entity_poly.pdbx_strand_id
1 'polypeptide(L)' 'MSRREREVAALGAKGMTNRQAASVLGLSPRTADAPVASILSKLGFSCRAQIAAWWAATRPSSPGVGN' A
#
# COMPACT_ATOMS: atom_id res chain seq x y z
N MET A 1 7.46 -10.32 -0.61
CA MET A 1 6.17 -9.60 -0.46
C MET A 1 5.02 -10.40 -1.06
N SER A 2 3.90 -10.52 -0.34
CA SER A 2 2.68 -11.22 -0.77
C SER A 2 1.82 -10.37 -1.72
N ARG A 3 0.82 -10.99 -2.36
CA ARG A 3 -0.17 -10.28 -3.19
C ARG A 3 -0.93 -9.22 -2.38
N ARG A 4 -1.29 -9.56 -1.13
CA ARG A 4 -2.09 -8.67 -0.28
C ARG A 4 -1.32 -7.44 0.17
N GLU A 5 -0.04 -7.62 0.47
CA GLU A 5 0.86 -6.52 0.81
C GLU A 5 0.98 -5.50 -0.34
N ARG A 6 1.10 -6.01 -1.57
CA ARG A 6 1.16 -5.18 -2.78
C ARG A 6 -0.12 -4.41 -3.04
N GLU A 7 -1.28 -5.04 -2.82
CA GLU A 7 -2.58 -4.37 -2.97
C GLU A 7 -2.74 -3.22 -1.97
N VAL A 8 -2.40 -3.47 -0.70
CA VAL A 8 -2.48 -2.44 0.35
C VAL A 8 -1.48 -1.31 0.09
N ALA A 9 -0.24 -1.62 -0.31
CA ALA A 9 0.74 -0.61 -0.71
C ALA A 9 0.26 0.24 -1.89
N ALA A 10 -0.39 -0.38 -2.88
CA ALA A 10 -0.96 0.32 -4.03
C ALA A 10 -2.10 1.28 -3.67
N LEU A 11 -2.98 0.86 -2.77
CA LEU A 11 -4.09 1.72 -2.31
C LEU A 11 -3.57 2.83 -1.38
N GLY A 12 -2.58 2.52 -0.54
CA GLY A 12 -1.89 3.51 0.29
C GLY A 12 -1.18 4.58 -0.54
N ALA A 13 -0.53 4.19 -1.64
CA ALA A 13 0.08 5.13 -2.60
C ALA A 13 -0.94 6.03 -3.31
N LYS A 14 -2.19 5.59 -3.42
CA LYS A 14 -3.32 6.41 -3.89
C LYS A 14 -3.93 7.29 -2.78
N GLY A 15 -3.33 7.35 -1.60
CA GLY A 15 -3.81 8.14 -0.46
C GLY A 15 -4.88 7.46 0.40
N MET A 16 -5.23 6.19 0.14
CA MET A 16 -6.26 5.51 0.91
C MET A 16 -5.79 5.15 2.33
N THR A 17 -6.72 5.18 3.28
CA THR A 17 -6.54 4.64 4.64
C THR A 17 -6.67 3.12 4.66
N ASN A 18 -6.20 2.46 5.73
CA ASN A 18 -6.36 1.01 5.90
C ASN A 18 -7.85 0.59 5.83
N ARG A 19 -8.76 1.41 6.39
CA ARG A 19 -10.21 1.15 6.32
C ARG A 19 -10.75 1.24 4.89
N GLN A 20 -10.34 2.24 4.13
CA GLN A 20 -10.73 2.39 2.71
C GLN A 20 -10.13 1.26 1.87
N ALA A 21 -8.85 0.96 2.07
CA ALA A 21 -8.19 -0.16 1.40
C ALA A 21 -8.89 -1.48 1.73
N ALA A 22 -9.25 -1.73 2.99
CA ALA A 22 -10.02 -2.90 3.39
C ALA A 22 -11.36 -2.98 2.64
N SER A 23 -12.08 -1.87 2.55
CA SER A 23 -13.37 -1.79 1.85
C SER A 23 -13.23 -2.12 0.36
N VAL A 24 -12.23 -1.54 -0.31
CA VAL A 24 -11.92 -1.82 -1.74
C VAL A 24 -11.52 -3.27 -1.95
N LEU A 25 -10.86 -3.88 -0.97
CA LEU A 25 -10.33 -5.24 -1.04
C LEU A 25 -11.31 -6.30 -0.53
N GLY A 26 -12.54 -5.93 -0.16
CA GLY A 26 -13.55 -6.83 0.40
C GLY A 26 -13.16 -7.43 1.76
N LEU A 27 -12.39 -6.68 2.57
CA LEU A 27 -11.92 -7.09 3.89
C LEU A 27 -12.56 -6.31 5.02
N SER A 28 -12.54 -6.93 6.20
CA SER A 28 -12.69 -6.20 7.45
C SER A 28 -11.48 -5.29 7.69
N PRO A 29 -11.65 -4.07 8.26
CA PRO A 29 -10.56 -3.14 8.54
C PRO A 29 -9.40 -3.75 9.35
N ARG A 30 -9.70 -4.66 10.29
CA ARG A 30 -8.67 -5.35 11.09
C ARG A 30 -7.75 -6.24 10.25
N THR A 31 -8.24 -6.76 9.13
CA THR A 31 -7.47 -7.64 8.24
C THR A 31 -6.54 -6.85 7.32
N ALA A 32 -6.81 -5.56 7.07
CA ALA A 32 -5.91 -4.69 6.30
C ALA A 32 -4.69 -4.21 7.10
N ASP A 33 -4.77 -4.24 8.43
CA ASP A 33 -3.67 -3.81 9.31
C ASP A 33 -2.49 -4.80 9.32
N ALA A 34 -2.78 -6.10 9.30
CA ALA A 34 -1.75 -7.15 9.28
C ALA A 34 -0.79 -7.05 8.07
N PRO A 35 -1.28 -6.86 6.82
CA PRO A 35 -0.43 -6.55 5.69
C PRO A 35 0.42 -5.29 5.92
N VAL A 36 -0.14 -4.19 6.41
CA VAL A 36 0.63 -2.95 6.66
C VAL A 36 1.76 -3.20 7.65
N ALA A 37 1.46 -3.82 8.79
CA ALA A 37 2.45 -4.14 9.80
C ALA A 37 3.56 -5.05 9.27
N SER A 38 3.21 -6.05 8.45
CA SER A 38 4.20 -6.94 7.83
C SER A 38 5.12 -6.19 6.86
N ILE A 39 4.58 -5.26 6.07
CA ILE A 39 5.38 -4.43 5.15
C ILE A 39 6.31 -3.51 5.94
N LEU A 40 5.80 -2.83 6.96
CA LEU A 40 6.59 -1.95 7.82
C LEU A 40 7.78 -2.70 8.43
N SER A 41 7.52 -3.87 9.01
CA SER A 41 8.55 -4.72 9.60
C SER A 41 9.57 -5.20 8.55
N LYS A 42 9.12 -5.63 7.37
CA LYS A 42 9.99 -6.12 6.29
C LYS A 42 10.88 -5.05 5.68
N LEU A 43 10.39 -3.82 5.56
CA LEU A 43 11.11 -2.70 4.94
C LEU A 43 11.80 -1.79 5.96
N GLY A 44 11.63 -2.06 7.27
CA GLY A 44 12.16 -1.20 8.33
C GLY A 44 11.50 0.19 8.38
N PHE A 45 10.25 0.29 7.92
CA PHE A 45 9.50 1.54 7.91
C PHE A 45 8.73 1.74 9.22
N SER A 46 8.59 2.99 9.62
CA SER A 46 7.88 3.40 10.84
C SER A 46 6.44 3.83 10.55
N CYS A 47 6.11 4.18 9.30
CA CYS A 47 4.77 4.64 8.96
C CYS A 47 4.32 4.24 7.54
N ARG A 48 3.00 4.18 7.35
CA ARG A 48 2.39 3.82 6.05
C ARG A 48 2.72 4.81 4.93
N ALA A 49 3.04 6.06 5.26
CA ALA A 49 3.44 7.06 4.27
C ALA A 49 4.76 6.66 3.59
N GLN A 50 5.69 6.04 4.33
CA GLN A 50 6.92 5.48 3.76
C GLN A 50 6.62 4.31 2.81
N ILE A 51 5.63 3.46 3.13
CA ILE A 51 5.16 2.40 2.22
C ILE A 51 4.63 3.00 0.91
N ALA A 52 3.78 4.03 1.01
CA ALA A 52 3.21 4.70 -0.15
C ALA A 52 4.29 5.31 -1.06
N ALA A 53 5.25 6.03 -0.46
CA ALA A 53 6.37 6.64 -1.17
C ALA A 53 7.28 5.58 -1.82
N TRP A 54 7.64 4.54 -1.08
CA TRP A 54 8.43 3.42 -1.59
C TRP A 54 7.73 2.71 -2.75
N TRP A 55 6.42 2.49 -2.65
CA TRP A 55 5.64 1.85 -3.70
C TRP A 55 5.54 2.68 -4.97
N ALA A 56 5.40 4.00 -4.83
CA ALA A 56 5.43 4.94 -5.95
C ALA A 56 6.81 4.97 -6.62
N ALA A 57 7.90 4.86 -5.85
CA ALA A 57 9.27 4.85 -6.36
C ALA A 57 9.69 3.50 -6.98
N THR A 58 9.13 2.38 -6.53
CA THR A 58 9.48 1.02 -7.00
C THR A 58 8.70 0.56 -8.22
N ARG A 59 7.52 1.13 -8.47
CA ARG A 59 6.88 0.94 -9.76
C ARG A 59 7.63 1.80 -10.77
N PRO A 60 8.12 1.25 -11.89
CA PRO A 60 8.53 2.09 -13.00
C PRO A 60 7.32 2.95 -13.34
N SER A 61 7.41 4.24 -13.02
CA SER A 61 6.49 5.23 -13.50
C SER A 61 6.42 5.00 -15.00
N SER A 62 5.28 4.51 -15.51
CA SER A 62 5.00 4.68 -16.92
C SER A 62 4.81 6.20 -17.07
N PRO A 63 5.80 6.94 -17.60
CA PRO A 63 5.67 8.37 -17.78
C PRO A 63 4.86 8.53 -19.05
N GLY A 64 3.54 8.63 -18.96
CA GLY A 64 2.72 8.77 -20.15
C GLY A 64 1.25 8.51 -19.92
N VAL A 65 0.52 9.58 -19.65
CA VAL A 65 -0.54 10.08 -20.54
C VAL A 65 -0.90 11.46 -19.99
N GLY A 66 -0.19 12.46 -20.50
CA GLY A 66 -0.72 13.81 -20.64
C GLY A 66 -0.99 13.99 -22.13
N ASN A 67 -2.26 14.14 -22.49
CA ASN A 67 -2.73 14.71 -23.74
C ASN A 67 -3.86 15.65 -23.36
#